data_AF-A0A947YXC7-F1
#
_entry.id   AF-A0A947YXC7-F1
#
_cell.length_a   1.000
_cell.length_b   1.000
_cell.length_c   1.000
_cell.angle_alpha   90.00
_cell.angle_beta   90.00
_cell.angle_gamma   90.00
#
_symmetry.space_group_name_H-M   'P 1'
#
loop_
_entity.id
_entity.type
_entity.pdbx_description
1 polymer ?
#
loop_
_entity_poly.entity_id
_entity_poly.type
_entity_poly.pdbx_seq_one_letter_code
_entity_poly.pdbx_strand_id
1 'polypeptide(L)'
;MNLASEYSRRIILVWIISTMSGMYLLSIIDSVFTLKFSISTALILAVFVLPFLLSMIIHRYFNILIGENLTGKETFKTTRTWISDHLVIFIGIVAFAVWSSGYFLTGFFQEGRTMYTLFSPIDSCFGFFTSTVFIYLTVYMIFLIPFAASDNASDALMILISFGIMLSFNYILMLLWPVEMIRPSPSGTHLSAEVVRLLQKHDVAHNCFPSSHCSVSLLAGLMSFKKERLFISIFTMGSAIAISLSTLTTKQHFAIDVISGWILALTAWAFIYKSKRLRAIVSERIFRS
;
A
#
# COMPACT_ATOMS: atom_id res chain seq x y z
N MET A 1 -21.33 -1.56 -15.06
CA MET A 1 -20.25 -0.54 -14.96
C MET A 1 -19.97 -0.02 -16.37
N ASN A 2 -19.58 1.24 -16.53
CA ASN A 2 -19.32 1.85 -17.83
C ASN A 2 -17.92 1.47 -18.34
N LEU A 3 -17.76 1.26 -19.66
CA LEU A 3 -16.46 0.92 -20.28
C LEU A 3 -15.40 2.01 -20.05
N ALA A 4 -15.78 3.28 -20.12
CA ALA A 4 -14.86 4.41 -19.89
C ALA A 4 -14.34 4.46 -18.44
N SER A 5 -15.18 4.08 -17.47
CA SER A 5 -14.76 4.06 -16.06
C SER A 5 -13.92 2.86 -15.71
N GLU A 6 -14.20 1.72 -16.31
CA GLU A 6 -13.30 0.58 -16.27
C GLU A 6 -11.94 0.90 -16.89
N TYR A 7 -11.91 1.59 -18.04
CA TYR A 7 -10.67 2.00 -18.71
C TYR A 7 -9.82 2.94 -17.85
N SER A 8 -10.44 3.97 -17.27
CA SER A 8 -9.73 4.91 -16.40
C SER A 8 -9.16 4.28 -15.13
N ARG A 9 -9.89 3.35 -14.48
CA ARG A 9 -9.37 2.60 -13.32
C ARG A 9 -8.21 1.69 -13.70
N ARG A 10 -8.24 1.09 -14.91
CA ARG A 10 -7.12 0.32 -15.44
C ARG A 10 -5.89 1.20 -15.67
N ILE A 11 -6.04 2.42 -16.21
CA ILE A 11 -4.92 3.37 -16.34
C ILE A 11 -4.32 3.70 -14.96
N ILE A 12 -5.15 4.00 -13.98
CA ILE A 12 -4.71 4.28 -12.60
C ILE A 12 -3.96 3.07 -12.03
N LEU A 13 -4.51 1.87 -12.19
CA LEU A 13 -3.87 0.65 -11.70
C LEU A 13 -2.51 0.40 -12.36
N VAL A 14 -2.42 0.56 -13.68
CA VAL A 14 -1.15 0.46 -14.41
C VAL A 14 -0.15 1.49 -13.90
N TRP A 15 -0.57 2.75 -13.72
CA TRP A 15 0.29 3.80 -13.20
C TRP A 15 0.79 3.50 -11.78
N ILE A 16 -0.05 2.99 -10.88
CA ILE A 16 0.35 2.57 -9.53
C ILE A 16 1.40 1.46 -9.59
N ILE A 17 1.15 0.40 -10.37
CA ILE A 17 2.07 -0.74 -10.50
C ILE A 17 3.40 -0.30 -11.12
N SER A 18 3.36 0.53 -12.16
CA SER A 18 4.54 1.13 -12.78
C SER A 18 5.32 1.97 -11.78
N THR A 19 4.64 2.73 -10.93
CA THR A 19 5.27 3.54 -9.89
C THR A 19 6.01 2.70 -8.88
N MET A 20 5.34 1.70 -8.33
CA MET A 20 5.96 0.75 -7.39
C MET A 20 7.16 0.03 -8.02
N SER A 21 7.03 -0.39 -9.28
CA SER A 21 8.11 -1.06 -10.00
C SER A 21 9.32 -0.14 -10.22
N GLY A 22 9.07 1.15 -10.50
CA GLY A 22 10.10 2.18 -10.56
C GLY A 22 10.81 2.38 -9.22
N MET A 23 10.07 2.38 -8.11
CA MET A 23 10.66 2.45 -6.76
C MET A 23 11.54 1.25 -6.45
N TYR A 24 11.14 0.05 -6.88
CA TYR A 24 11.93 -1.17 -6.68
C TYR A 24 13.23 -1.12 -7.50
N LEU A 25 13.15 -0.65 -8.74
CA LEU A 25 14.33 -0.41 -9.56
C LEU A 25 15.26 0.63 -8.93
N LEU A 26 14.71 1.73 -8.40
CA LEU A 26 15.49 2.75 -7.70
C LEU A 26 16.19 2.19 -6.46
N SER A 27 15.52 1.31 -5.69
CA SER A 27 16.15 0.57 -4.57
C SER A 27 17.35 -0.24 -5.01
N ILE A 28 17.25 -0.93 -6.15
CA ILE A 28 18.35 -1.75 -6.67
C ILE A 28 19.49 -0.83 -7.14
N ILE A 29 19.19 0.18 -7.95
CA ILE A 29 20.21 1.10 -8.49
C ILE A 29 20.95 1.82 -7.36
N ASP A 30 20.23 2.36 -6.37
CA ASP A 30 20.85 3.08 -5.25
C ASP A 30 21.74 2.16 -4.40
N SER A 31 21.38 0.88 -4.26
CA SER A 31 22.21 -0.10 -3.55
C SER A 31 23.53 -0.43 -4.24
N VAL A 32 23.66 -0.16 -5.55
CA VAL A 32 24.85 -0.47 -6.36
C VAL A 32 25.66 0.79 -6.68
N PHE A 33 25.02 1.91 -7.01
CA PHE A 33 25.68 3.07 -7.63
C PHE A 33 25.77 4.32 -6.76
N THR A 34 25.31 4.30 -5.50
CA THR A 34 25.33 5.45 -4.56
C THR A 34 24.85 6.76 -5.22
N LEU A 35 23.54 6.90 -5.41
CA LEU A 35 22.99 8.04 -6.13
C LEU A 35 23.11 9.33 -5.28
N LYS A 36 23.65 10.41 -5.87
CA LYS A 36 23.77 11.74 -5.23
C LYS A 36 22.76 12.74 -5.79
N PHE A 37 21.58 12.27 -6.21
CA PHE A 37 20.52 13.15 -6.70
C PHE A 37 19.95 13.99 -5.56
N SER A 38 19.49 15.20 -5.89
CA SER A 38 18.63 15.94 -4.97
C SER A 38 17.32 15.18 -4.76
N ILE A 39 16.70 15.31 -3.57
CA ILE A 39 15.39 14.72 -3.26
C ILE A 39 14.34 15.11 -4.32
N SER A 40 14.35 16.35 -4.80
CA SER A 40 13.43 16.83 -5.85
C SER A 40 13.62 16.07 -7.16
N THR A 41 14.88 15.85 -7.57
CA THR A 41 15.22 15.07 -8.77
C THR A 41 14.79 13.62 -8.61
N ALA A 42 15.02 13.03 -7.43
CA ALA A 42 14.61 11.67 -7.13
C ALA A 42 13.09 11.48 -7.14
N LEU A 43 12.33 12.41 -6.58
CA LEU A 43 10.87 12.39 -6.63
C LEU A 43 10.37 12.47 -8.07
N ILE A 44 10.95 13.34 -8.90
CA ILE A 44 10.60 13.44 -10.31
C ILE A 44 10.86 12.11 -11.03
N LEU A 45 12.03 11.50 -10.79
CA LEU A 45 12.38 10.21 -11.39
C LEU A 45 11.44 9.08 -10.93
N ALA A 46 11.19 9.00 -9.63
CA ALA A 46 10.40 7.95 -9.00
C ALA A 46 8.90 8.02 -9.29
N VAL A 47 8.34 9.23 -9.36
CA VAL A 47 6.88 9.47 -9.44
C VAL A 47 6.41 9.77 -10.87
N PHE A 48 7.29 10.32 -11.72
CA PHE A 48 6.89 10.75 -13.06
C PHE A 48 7.67 10.02 -14.16
N VAL A 49 9.00 10.00 -14.13
CA VAL A 49 9.79 9.48 -15.26
C VAL A 49 9.78 7.96 -15.35
N LEU A 50 10.17 7.27 -14.28
CA LEU A 50 10.16 5.81 -14.23
C LEU A 50 8.75 5.23 -14.40
N PRO A 51 7.71 5.78 -13.74
CA PRO A 51 6.37 5.25 -13.91
C PRO A 51 5.84 5.50 -15.32
N PHE A 52 6.15 6.63 -15.94
CA PHE A 52 5.78 6.88 -17.33
C PHE A 52 6.42 5.86 -18.28
N LEU A 53 7.74 5.66 -18.20
CA LEU A 53 8.45 4.68 -19.04
C LEU A 53 7.95 3.24 -18.82
N LEU A 54 7.75 2.85 -17.56
CA LEU A 54 7.22 1.53 -17.22
C LEU A 54 5.75 1.40 -17.63
N SER A 55 4.96 2.46 -17.54
CA SER A 55 3.57 2.45 -17.99
C SER A 55 3.47 2.25 -19.49
N MET A 56 4.40 2.76 -20.30
CA MET A 56 4.44 2.48 -21.73
C MET A 56 4.68 0.99 -22.02
N ILE A 57 5.53 0.32 -21.24
CA ILE A 57 5.81 -1.12 -21.38
C ILE A 57 4.63 -1.96 -20.88
N ILE A 58 4.13 -1.65 -19.68
CA ILE A 58 3.02 -2.37 -19.04
C ILE A 58 1.72 -2.15 -19.79
N HIS A 59 1.44 -0.93 -20.27
CA HIS A 59 0.26 -0.63 -21.08
C HIS A 59 0.31 -1.38 -22.42
N ARG A 60 1.48 -1.48 -23.07
CA ARG A 60 1.65 -2.29 -24.28
C ARG A 60 1.38 -3.77 -24.00
N TYR A 61 1.87 -4.30 -22.88
CA TYR A 61 1.58 -5.67 -22.44
C TYR A 61 0.10 -5.91 -22.09
N PHE A 62 -0.55 -4.96 -21.40
CA PHE A 62 -1.98 -4.98 -21.09
C PHE A 62 -2.85 -4.92 -22.36
N ASN A 63 -2.49 -4.08 -23.34
CA ASN A 63 -3.20 -3.99 -24.62
C ASN A 63 -3.03 -5.28 -25.45
N ILE A 64 -1.85 -5.91 -25.41
CA ILE A 64 -1.60 -7.19 -26.10
C ILE A 64 -2.39 -8.34 -25.47
N LEU A 65 -2.49 -8.39 -24.14
CA LEU A 65 -3.21 -9.47 -23.44
C LEU A 65 -4.74 -9.36 -23.53
N ILE A 66 -5.27 -8.14 -23.66
CA ILE A 66 -6.73 -7.90 -23.60
C ILE A 66 -7.38 -7.96 -24.98
N GLY A 67 -6.61 -7.88 -26.07
CA GLY A 67 -7.10 -8.17 -27.40
C GLY A 67 -8.38 -7.41 -27.78
N GLU A 68 -8.42 -6.09 -27.63
CA GLU A 68 -9.55 -5.31 -28.15
C GLU A 68 -9.13 -4.03 -28.87
N ASN A 69 -9.58 -3.96 -30.13
CA ASN A 69 -9.86 -2.75 -30.88
C ASN A 69 -10.84 -1.88 -30.09
N LEU A 70 -10.35 -0.92 -29.31
CA LEU A 70 -11.17 0.17 -28.79
C LEU A 70 -11.46 1.17 -29.93
N THR A 71 -12.27 0.76 -30.92
CA THR A 71 -12.78 1.61 -32.01
C THR A 71 -14.22 2.07 -31.77
N GLY A 72 -14.74 1.94 -30.55
CA GLY A 72 -16.03 2.50 -30.16
C GLY A 72 -15.92 4.00 -29.93
N LYS A 73 -16.62 4.82 -30.73
CA LYS A 73 -16.76 6.26 -30.50
C LYS A 73 -17.33 6.52 -29.10
N GLU A 74 -16.53 7.09 -28.20
CA GLU A 74 -17.00 7.55 -26.90
C GLU A 74 -17.95 8.73 -27.05
N THR A 75 -19.11 8.66 -26.40
CA THR A 75 -19.94 9.83 -26.13
C THR A 75 -19.61 10.34 -24.73
N PHE A 76 -18.92 11.48 -24.65
CA PHE A 76 -18.71 12.19 -23.39
C PHE A 76 -20.08 12.47 -22.74
N LYS A 77 -20.36 11.88 -21.58
CA LYS A 77 -21.58 12.14 -20.81
C LYS A 77 -21.29 12.97 -19.56
N THR A 78 -22.35 13.65 -19.11
CA THR A 78 -22.43 14.61 -17.99
C THR A 78 -21.63 14.23 -16.73
N THR A 79 -21.10 15.24 -16.03
CA THR A 79 -20.23 15.17 -14.83
C THR A 79 -20.70 14.21 -13.72
N ARG A 80 -22.02 13.97 -13.58
CA ARG A 80 -22.60 13.10 -12.56
C ARG A 80 -22.24 11.61 -12.72
N THR A 81 -22.13 11.10 -13.94
CA THR A 81 -21.76 9.70 -14.19
C THR A 81 -20.27 9.45 -13.99
N TRP A 82 -19.43 10.46 -14.24
CA TRP A 82 -17.98 10.40 -14.01
C TRP A 82 -17.64 10.30 -12.51
N ILE A 83 -18.34 11.05 -11.66
CA ILE A 83 -18.12 10.98 -10.20
C ILE A 83 -18.46 9.58 -9.65
N SER A 84 -19.59 8.98 -10.06
CA SER A 84 -19.94 7.62 -9.63
C SER A 84 -18.94 6.56 -10.09
N ASP A 85 -18.34 6.79 -11.26
CA ASP A 85 -17.37 5.92 -11.91
C ASP A 85 -15.97 5.97 -11.24
N HIS A 86 -15.63 7.11 -10.62
CA HIS A 86 -14.37 7.32 -9.89
C HIS A 86 -14.51 7.32 -8.37
N LEU A 87 -15.74 7.21 -7.86
CA LEU A 87 -16.06 7.24 -6.42
C LEU A 87 -15.26 6.20 -5.64
N VAL A 88 -14.98 5.03 -6.23
CA VAL A 88 -14.21 3.97 -5.59
C VAL A 88 -12.76 4.39 -5.31
N ILE A 89 -12.11 5.07 -6.25
CA ILE A 89 -10.75 5.59 -6.06
C ILE A 89 -10.78 6.70 -5.03
N PHE A 90 -11.78 7.58 -5.08
CA PHE A 90 -11.96 8.63 -4.08
C PHE A 90 -12.16 8.05 -2.67
N ILE A 91 -12.99 7.01 -2.52
CA ILE A 91 -13.15 6.26 -1.27
C ILE A 91 -11.80 5.69 -0.81
N GLY A 92 -11.00 5.13 -1.73
CA GLY A 92 -9.64 4.68 -1.43
C GLY A 92 -8.75 5.80 -0.89
N ILE A 93 -8.77 6.98 -1.51
CA ILE A 93 -7.99 8.16 -1.05
C ILE A 93 -8.47 8.62 0.34
N VAL A 94 -9.78 8.66 0.57
CA VAL A 94 -10.34 9.01 1.89
C VAL A 94 -9.95 7.97 2.93
N ALA A 95 -10.03 6.68 2.61
CA ALA A 95 -9.62 5.59 3.50
C ALA A 95 -8.11 5.67 3.83
N PHE A 96 -7.29 6.05 2.86
CA PHE A 96 -5.86 6.31 3.06
C PHE A 96 -5.64 7.48 4.03
N ALA A 97 -6.38 8.58 3.86
CA ALA A 97 -6.30 9.73 4.76
C ALA A 97 -6.72 9.36 6.19
N VAL A 98 -7.76 8.54 6.35
CA VAL A 98 -8.18 7.99 7.65
C VAL A 98 -7.09 7.09 8.24
N TRP A 99 -6.44 6.26 7.42
CA TRP A 99 -5.32 5.44 7.86
C TRP A 99 -4.16 6.29 8.40
N SER A 100 -3.68 7.24 7.60
CA SER A 100 -2.58 8.11 7.97
C SER A 100 -2.91 8.96 9.21
N SER A 101 -4.11 9.55 9.25
CA SER A 101 -4.55 10.36 10.40
C SER A 101 -4.66 9.53 11.68
N GLY A 102 -5.22 8.32 11.61
CA GLY A 102 -5.32 7.42 12.75
C GLY A 102 -3.94 7.02 13.28
N TYR A 103 -3.00 6.72 12.40
CA TYR A 103 -1.62 6.40 12.77
C TYR A 103 -0.92 7.57 13.50
N PHE A 104 -1.00 8.80 12.98
CA PHE A 104 -0.39 9.94 13.67
C PHE A 104 -1.12 10.29 14.98
N LEU A 105 -2.44 10.12 15.02
CA LEU A 105 -3.23 10.35 16.22
C LEU A 105 -2.89 9.36 17.34
N THR A 106 -2.71 8.07 17.05
CA THR A 106 -2.24 7.11 18.06
C THR A 106 -0.85 7.45 18.55
N GLY A 107 0.04 7.92 17.66
CA GLY A 107 1.38 8.36 18.01
C GLY A 107 1.36 9.55 18.97
N PHE A 108 0.52 10.55 18.69
CA PHE A 108 0.32 11.71 19.57
C PHE A 108 -0.15 11.30 20.98
N PHE A 109 -1.12 10.39 21.09
CA PHE A 109 -1.61 9.92 22.40
C PHE A 109 -0.60 9.06 23.18
N GLN A 110 0.48 8.62 22.54
CA GLN A 110 1.51 7.82 23.18
C GLN A 110 2.70 8.65 23.69
N GLU A 111 2.79 9.92 23.31
CA GLU A 111 3.89 10.78 23.71
C GLU A 111 4.02 10.87 25.24
N GLY A 112 5.23 10.63 25.75
CA GLY A 112 5.53 10.62 27.20
C GLY A 112 5.12 9.35 27.96
N ARG A 113 4.54 8.33 27.31
CA ARG A 113 4.28 7.03 27.93
C ARG A 113 5.53 6.16 27.96
N THR A 114 5.55 5.18 28.87
CA THR A 114 6.57 4.12 28.86
C THR A 114 6.44 3.29 27.58
N MET A 115 7.53 3.20 26.83
CA MET A 115 7.61 2.42 25.59
C MET A 115 8.15 1.03 25.85
N TYR A 116 7.60 0.05 25.15
CA TYR A 116 8.04 -1.34 25.17
C TYR A 116 8.96 -1.64 23.98
N THR A 117 9.75 -2.70 24.12
CA THR A 117 10.50 -3.29 23.00
C THR A 117 10.06 -4.72 22.80
N LEU A 118 9.95 -5.12 21.53
CA LEU A 118 9.68 -6.51 21.12
C LEU A 118 10.87 -7.12 20.40
N PHE A 119 12.07 -6.59 20.67
CA PHE A 119 13.29 -7.14 20.11
C PHE A 119 13.42 -8.65 20.40
N SER A 120 13.76 -9.38 19.35
CA SER A 120 14.05 -10.81 19.39
C SER A 120 15.39 -11.09 18.69
N PRO A 121 16.05 -12.23 18.96
CA PRO A 121 17.29 -12.60 18.26
C PRO A 121 17.18 -12.65 16.73
N ILE A 122 15.97 -12.87 16.21
CA ILE A 122 15.68 -12.88 14.76
C ILE A 122 15.91 -11.49 14.14
N ASP A 123 15.70 -10.41 14.91
CA ASP A 123 15.88 -9.03 14.43
C ASP A 123 17.35 -8.70 14.11
N SER A 124 18.28 -9.42 14.72
CA SER A 124 19.72 -9.33 14.43
C SER A 124 20.09 -9.93 13.07
N CYS A 125 19.25 -10.78 12.48
CA CYS A 125 19.50 -11.34 11.15
C CYS A 125 19.28 -10.31 10.03
N PHE A 126 18.58 -9.21 10.31
CA PHE A 126 18.30 -8.17 9.32
C PHE A 126 19.29 -7.02 9.47
N GLY A 127 20.06 -6.73 8.41
CA GLY A 127 20.92 -5.55 8.35
C GLY A 127 20.13 -4.24 8.26
N PHE A 128 20.81 -3.10 8.40
CA PHE A 128 20.24 -1.79 8.12
C PHE A 128 20.64 -1.34 6.70
N PHE A 129 19.67 -1.35 5.78
CA PHE A 129 19.88 -1.02 4.37
C PHE A 129 19.00 0.17 3.99
N THR A 130 19.60 1.35 3.81
CA THR A 130 18.83 2.56 3.51
C THR A 130 18.10 2.46 2.18
N SER A 131 18.66 1.77 1.19
CA SER A 131 18.10 1.64 -0.16
C SER A 131 16.70 1.00 -0.17
N THR A 132 16.39 0.11 0.77
CA THR A 132 15.08 -0.55 0.85
C THR A 132 13.95 0.39 1.30
N VAL A 133 14.27 1.63 1.69
CA VAL A 133 13.27 2.68 1.98
C VAL A 133 12.34 2.92 0.80
N PHE A 134 12.84 2.79 -0.43
CA PHE A 134 12.02 2.96 -1.62
C PHE A 134 10.96 1.86 -1.76
N ILE A 135 11.31 0.63 -1.38
CA ILE A 135 10.35 -0.49 -1.30
C ILE A 135 9.38 -0.25 -0.15
N TYR A 136 9.86 0.19 1.01
CA TYR A 136 9.02 0.50 2.17
C TYR A 136 7.94 1.55 1.85
N LEU A 137 8.29 2.62 1.12
CA LEU A 137 7.35 3.68 0.75
C LEU A 137 6.27 3.22 -0.25
N THR A 138 6.41 2.06 -0.91
CA THR A 138 5.36 1.56 -1.81
C THR A 138 4.11 1.09 -1.06
N VAL A 139 4.15 1.00 0.27
CA VAL A 139 2.97 0.74 1.10
C VAL A 139 1.82 1.73 0.82
N TYR A 140 2.14 2.99 0.52
CA TYR A 140 1.13 4.01 0.26
C TYR A 140 0.44 3.79 -1.09
N MET A 141 1.16 3.16 -2.02
CA MET A 141 0.68 2.83 -3.36
C MET A 141 -0.11 1.52 -3.36
N ILE A 142 0.39 0.47 -2.70
CA ILE A 142 -0.26 -0.84 -2.64
C ILE A 142 -1.64 -0.76 -1.97
N PHE A 143 -1.82 0.16 -1.01
CA PHE A 143 -3.11 0.40 -0.34
C PHE A 143 -4.23 0.72 -1.32
N LEU A 144 -3.93 1.41 -2.43
CA LEU A 144 -4.92 1.83 -3.42
C LEU A 144 -5.24 0.76 -4.47
N ILE A 145 -4.38 -0.26 -4.61
CA ILE A 145 -4.55 -1.31 -5.64
C ILE A 145 -5.88 -2.07 -5.52
N PRO A 146 -6.34 -2.53 -4.33
CA PRO A 146 -7.62 -3.22 -4.21
C PRO A 146 -8.79 -2.38 -4.70
N PHE A 147 -8.80 -1.08 -4.40
CA PHE A 147 -9.84 -0.16 -4.86
C PHE A 147 -9.81 -0.01 -6.39
N ALA A 148 -8.62 0.18 -6.98
CA ALA A 148 -8.46 0.27 -8.42
C ALA A 148 -8.78 -1.05 -9.16
N ALA A 149 -8.50 -2.20 -8.54
CA ALA A 149 -8.75 -3.53 -9.08
C ALA A 149 -10.14 -4.11 -8.75
N SER A 150 -10.97 -3.37 -8.00
CA SER A 150 -12.33 -3.79 -7.66
C SER A 150 -13.25 -3.77 -8.90
N ASP A 151 -14.15 -4.75 -9.01
CA ASP A 151 -15.01 -4.86 -10.21
C ASP A 151 -16.32 -4.09 -10.06
N ASN A 152 -16.72 -3.76 -8.83
CA ASN A 152 -17.98 -3.09 -8.54
C ASN A 152 -17.93 -2.39 -7.17
N ALA A 153 -18.95 -1.59 -6.87
CA ALA A 153 -19.05 -0.86 -5.61
C ALA A 153 -19.16 -1.78 -4.36
N SER A 154 -19.76 -2.96 -4.51
CA SER A 154 -19.86 -3.94 -3.43
C SER A 154 -18.48 -4.47 -3.04
N ASP A 155 -17.63 -4.80 -4.02
CA ASP A 155 -16.24 -5.20 -3.79
C ASP A 155 -15.47 -4.08 -3.05
N ALA A 156 -15.60 -2.83 -3.52
CA ALA A 156 -14.96 -1.67 -2.91
C ALA A 156 -15.43 -1.44 -1.46
N LEU A 157 -16.72 -1.65 -1.17
CA LEU A 157 -17.25 -1.56 0.19
C LEU A 157 -16.71 -2.68 1.08
N MET A 158 -16.61 -3.92 0.57
CA MET A 158 -16.00 -5.02 1.32
C MET A 158 -14.51 -4.75 1.61
N ILE A 159 -13.78 -4.19 0.65
CA ILE A 159 -12.39 -3.72 0.85
C ILE A 159 -12.31 -2.69 1.96
N LEU A 160 -13.17 -1.67 1.91
CA LEU A 160 -13.22 -0.61 2.92
C LEU A 160 -13.51 -1.17 4.31
N ILE A 161 -14.49 -2.07 4.44
CA ILE A 161 -14.83 -2.71 5.72
C ILE A 161 -13.66 -3.56 6.22
N SER A 162 -13.00 -4.34 5.36
CA SER A 162 -11.84 -5.16 5.73
C SER A 162 -10.71 -4.29 6.30
N PHE A 163 -10.34 -3.20 5.60
CA PHE A 163 -9.34 -2.26 6.10
C PHE A 163 -9.79 -1.59 7.41
N GLY A 164 -11.05 -1.17 7.51
CA GLY A 164 -11.59 -0.53 8.70
C GLY A 164 -11.49 -1.43 9.94
N ILE A 165 -11.87 -2.71 9.82
CA ILE A 165 -11.75 -3.68 10.91
C ILE A 165 -10.28 -3.86 11.29
N MET A 166 -9.41 -4.17 10.31
CA MET A 166 -8.00 -4.43 10.54
C MET A 166 -7.29 -3.22 11.19
N LEU A 167 -7.50 -2.02 10.67
CA LEU A 167 -6.90 -0.78 11.19
C LEU A 167 -7.41 -0.44 12.59
N SER A 168 -8.69 -0.70 12.88
CA SER A 168 -9.24 -0.50 14.23
C SER A 168 -8.51 -1.36 15.27
N PHE A 169 -8.27 -2.64 14.96
CA PHE A 169 -7.47 -3.50 15.83
C PHE A 169 -6.02 -3.04 15.93
N ASN A 170 -5.44 -2.57 14.83
CA ASN A 170 -4.09 -2.04 14.81
C ASN A 170 -3.95 -0.85 15.78
N TYR A 171 -4.85 0.14 15.69
CA TYR A 171 -4.84 1.31 16.58
C TYR A 171 -5.10 0.97 18.03
N ILE A 172 -6.03 0.07 18.32
CA ILE A 172 -6.29 -0.39 19.69
C ILE A 172 -5.02 -0.99 20.28
N LEU A 173 -4.34 -1.87 19.54
CA LEU A 173 -3.12 -2.53 20.02
C LEU A 173 -1.95 -1.56 20.15
N MET A 174 -1.78 -0.59 19.23
CA MET A 174 -0.77 0.48 19.38
C MET A 174 -0.99 1.29 20.66
N LEU A 175 -2.24 1.63 20.97
CA LEU A 175 -2.57 2.40 22.19
C LEU A 175 -2.40 1.58 23.47
N LEU A 176 -2.68 0.27 23.44
CA LEU A 176 -2.53 -0.61 24.59
C LEU A 176 -1.07 -1.01 24.83
N TRP A 177 -0.31 -1.24 23.76
CA TRP A 177 1.05 -1.75 23.79
C TRP A 177 1.97 -0.89 22.92
N PRO A 178 2.35 0.31 23.40
CA PRO A 178 3.19 1.23 22.65
C PRO A 178 4.60 0.65 22.52
N VAL A 179 4.99 0.24 21.31
CA VAL A 179 6.30 -0.39 21.04
C VAL A 179 7.16 0.56 20.26
N GLU A 180 8.36 0.81 20.77
CA GLU A 180 9.35 1.69 20.16
C GLU A 180 10.52 0.93 19.57
N MET A 181 10.95 1.39 18.39
CA MET A 181 12.16 0.93 17.76
C MET A 181 13.24 2.00 17.79
N ILE A 182 14.41 1.66 18.32
CA ILE A 182 15.60 2.50 18.24
C ILE A 182 16.12 2.44 16.79
N ARG A 183 15.99 3.56 16.09
CA ARG A 183 16.34 3.66 14.67
C ARG A 183 17.81 4.10 14.51
N PRO A 184 18.64 3.33 13.78
CA PRO A 184 20.01 3.74 13.50
C PRO A 184 20.03 4.99 12.60
N SER A 185 21.02 5.86 12.84
CA SER A 185 21.24 7.03 11.98
C SER A 185 21.83 6.59 10.62
N PRO A 186 21.24 7.00 9.49
CA PRO A 186 21.77 6.71 8.16
C PRO A 186 23.16 7.33 7.96
N SER A 187 24.14 6.53 7.55
CA SER A 187 25.47 7.01 7.15
C SER A 187 25.46 7.49 5.69
N GLY A 188 26.35 8.44 5.37
CA GLY A 188 26.53 8.94 4.00
C GLY A 188 25.47 9.95 3.52
N THR A 189 25.69 10.47 2.32
CA THR A 189 24.88 11.52 1.67
C THR A 189 24.25 11.04 0.37
N HIS A 190 24.14 9.73 0.17
CA HIS A 190 23.40 9.17 -0.96
C HIS A 190 21.89 9.28 -0.71
N LEU A 191 21.14 9.21 -1.81
CA LEU A 191 19.74 9.55 -1.86
C LEU A 191 18.90 8.77 -0.84
N SER A 192 19.09 7.45 -0.74
CA SER A 192 18.30 6.67 0.22
C SER A 192 18.59 7.03 1.68
N ALA A 193 19.82 7.42 2.02
CA ALA A 193 20.14 7.90 3.37
C ALA A 193 19.42 9.23 3.68
N GLU A 194 19.30 10.13 2.70
CA GLU A 194 18.51 11.36 2.85
C GLU A 194 17.02 11.07 3.03
N VAL A 195 16.47 10.14 2.25
CA VAL A 195 15.07 9.74 2.36
C VAL A 195 14.78 9.08 3.71
N VAL A 196 15.67 8.21 4.22
CA VAL A 196 15.52 7.64 5.56
C VAL A 196 15.61 8.72 6.64
N ARG A 197 16.51 9.71 6.52
CA ARG A 197 16.56 10.86 7.46
C ARG A 197 15.25 11.65 7.47
N LEU A 198 14.67 11.91 6.29
CA LEU A 198 13.37 12.57 6.19
C LEU A 198 12.24 11.73 6.79
N LEU A 199 12.25 10.42 6.55
CA LEU A 199 11.29 9.49 7.15
C LEU A 199 11.39 9.53 8.68
N GLN A 200 12.59 9.33 9.23
CA GLN A 200 12.84 9.35 10.67
C GLN A 200 12.49 10.68 11.35
N LYS A 201 12.56 11.80 10.61
CA LYS A 201 12.20 13.13 11.12
C LYS A 201 10.68 13.32 11.29
N HIS A 202 9.87 12.72 10.43
CA HIS A 202 8.43 12.98 10.39
C HIS A 202 7.59 11.80 10.88
N ASP A 203 8.14 10.60 10.88
CA ASP A 203 7.47 9.40 11.36
C ASP A 203 7.73 9.16 12.86
N VAL A 204 6.72 8.65 13.56
CA VAL A 204 6.79 8.33 14.99
C VAL A 204 7.48 6.99 15.21
N ALA A 205 8.42 6.92 16.16
CA ALA A 205 9.23 5.72 16.41
C ALA A 205 8.52 4.67 17.28
N HIS A 206 7.38 5.01 17.88
CA HIS A 206 6.70 4.25 18.94
C HIS A 206 5.36 3.60 18.54
N ASN A 207 5.02 3.59 17.25
CA ASN A 207 3.86 2.89 16.69
C ASN A 207 4.26 1.56 16.01
N CYS A 208 5.20 0.80 16.58
CA CYS A 208 5.72 -0.39 15.91
C CYS A 208 4.74 -1.57 15.93
N PHE A 209 4.04 -1.82 17.04
CA PHE A 209 3.25 -3.03 17.21
C PHE A 209 1.73 -2.80 17.13
N PRO A 210 1.00 -3.61 16.34
CA PRO A 210 1.45 -4.49 15.26
C PRO A 210 1.72 -3.69 13.98
N SER A 211 2.53 -4.20 13.05
CA SER A 211 2.92 -3.41 11.87
C SER A 211 1.72 -3.11 10.96
N SER A 212 1.31 -1.83 10.92
CA SER A 212 0.29 -1.34 9.99
C SER A 212 0.73 -1.52 8.54
N HIS A 213 2.01 -1.32 8.24
CA HIS A 213 2.61 -1.52 6.92
C HIS A 213 2.44 -2.95 6.40
N CYS A 214 2.79 -3.94 7.23
CA CYS A 214 2.67 -5.36 6.89
C CYS A 214 1.22 -5.82 6.80
N SER A 215 0.37 -5.35 7.71
CA SER A 215 -1.06 -5.70 7.69
C SER A 215 -1.77 -5.11 6.46
N VAL A 216 -1.55 -3.83 6.16
CA VAL A 216 -2.11 -3.15 4.99
C VAL A 216 -1.66 -3.81 3.70
N SER A 217 -0.36 -4.04 3.53
CA SER A 217 0.18 -4.59 2.29
C SER A 217 -0.28 -6.03 2.05
N LEU A 218 -0.32 -6.87 3.08
CA LEU A 218 -0.84 -8.24 2.94
C LEU A 218 -2.35 -8.24 2.66
N LEU A 219 -3.14 -7.44 3.39
CA LEU A 219 -4.58 -7.36 3.14
C LEU A 219 -4.87 -6.84 1.73
N ALA A 220 -4.09 -5.86 1.25
CA ALA A 220 -4.19 -5.40 -0.13
C ALA A 220 -3.93 -6.54 -1.12
N GLY A 221 -2.87 -7.32 -0.92
CA GLY A 221 -2.58 -8.51 -1.73
C GLY A 221 -3.72 -9.53 -1.74
N LEU A 222 -4.29 -9.83 -0.56
CA LEU A 222 -5.40 -10.79 -0.43
C LEU A 222 -6.69 -10.29 -1.08
N MET A 223 -7.01 -8.99 -0.96
CA MET A 223 -8.22 -8.39 -1.52
C MET A 223 -8.13 -8.18 -3.04
N SER A 224 -6.91 -8.06 -3.59
CA SER A 224 -6.67 -7.96 -5.03
C SER A 224 -6.51 -9.32 -5.72
N PHE A 225 -6.47 -10.42 -4.96
CA PHE A 225 -6.21 -11.75 -5.51
C PHE A 225 -7.38 -12.26 -6.36
N LYS A 226 -7.14 -12.44 -7.67
CA LYS A 226 -8.08 -13.01 -8.65
C LYS A 226 -7.33 -13.91 -9.62
N LYS A 227 -7.83 -15.14 -9.84
CA LYS A 227 -7.17 -16.13 -10.72
C LYS A 227 -7.06 -15.61 -12.16
N GLU A 228 -8.06 -14.86 -12.60
CA GLU A 228 -8.19 -14.25 -13.92
C GLU A 228 -7.23 -13.06 -14.10
N ARG A 229 -6.71 -12.50 -13.00
CA ARG A 229 -5.75 -11.38 -12.97
C ARG A 229 -4.47 -11.79 -12.24
N LEU A 230 -3.88 -12.89 -12.69
CA LEU A 230 -2.74 -13.54 -12.02
C LEU A 230 -1.55 -12.59 -11.85
N PHE A 231 -1.24 -11.75 -12.86
CA PHE A 231 -0.15 -10.78 -12.76
C PHE A 231 -0.33 -9.83 -11.57
N ILE A 232 -1.52 -9.22 -11.43
CA ILE A 232 -1.81 -8.30 -10.32
C ILE A 232 -1.70 -9.04 -9.00
N SER A 233 -2.26 -10.25 -8.92
CA SER A 233 -2.26 -11.08 -7.71
C SER A 233 -0.83 -11.42 -7.25
N ILE A 234 0.02 -11.89 -8.18
CA ILE A 234 1.43 -12.20 -7.90
C ILE A 234 2.18 -10.92 -7.52
N PHE A 235 1.96 -9.83 -8.26
CA PHE A 235 2.63 -8.55 -8.01
C PHE A 235 2.30 -8.00 -6.61
N THR A 236 1.02 -7.99 -6.22
CA THR A 236 0.60 -7.48 -4.91
C THR A 236 1.07 -8.37 -3.77
N MET A 237 1.00 -9.71 -3.93
CA MET A 237 1.49 -10.64 -2.91
C MET A 237 3.02 -10.56 -2.76
N GLY A 238 3.76 -10.50 -3.86
CA GLY A 238 5.20 -10.28 -3.84
C GLY A 238 5.59 -8.93 -3.22
N SER A 239 4.83 -7.88 -3.53
CA SER A 239 5.01 -6.55 -2.94
C SER A 239 4.73 -6.55 -1.43
N ALA A 240 3.73 -7.28 -0.95
CA ALA A 240 3.45 -7.39 0.48
C ALA A 240 4.62 -8.01 1.26
N ILE A 241 5.25 -9.04 0.68
CA ILE A 241 6.45 -9.65 1.24
C ILE A 241 7.63 -8.67 1.19
N ALA A 242 7.85 -8.02 0.05
CA ALA A 242 8.93 -7.05 -0.13
C ALA A 242 8.82 -5.86 0.84
N ILE A 243 7.62 -5.31 1.03
CA ILE A 243 7.33 -4.25 2.01
C ILE A 243 7.58 -4.75 3.43
N SER A 244 7.17 -5.98 3.75
CA SER A 244 7.38 -6.54 5.09
C SER A 244 8.86 -6.81 5.39
N LEU A 245 9.66 -7.16 4.38
CA LEU A 245 11.12 -7.27 4.55
C LEU A 245 11.79 -5.89 4.59
N SER A 246 11.26 -4.91 3.87
CA SER A 246 11.79 -3.55 3.89
C SER A 246 11.58 -2.87 5.24
N THR A 247 10.48 -3.13 5.96
CA THR A 247 10.28 -2.62 7.33
C THR A 247 11.35 -3.08 8.30
N LEU A 248 11.83 -4.33 8.16
CA LEU A 248 12.89 -4.89 9.00
C LEU A 248 14.26 -4.30 8.65
N THR A 249 14.55 -4.19 7.35
CA THR A 249 15.84 -3.68 6.85
C THR A 249 15.98 -2.16 6.94
N THR A 250 14.87 -1.42 7.02
CA THR A 250 14.84 0.02 7.35
C THR A 250 14.74 0.29 8.85
N LYS A 251 14.70 -0.77 9.67
CA LYS A 251 14.63 -0.69 11.14
C LYS A 251 13.43 0.14 11.61
N GLN A 252 12.28 -0.10 11.00
CA GLN A 252 10.99 0.51 11.36
C GLN A 252 10.13 -0.41 12.24
N HIS A 253 10.33 -1.73 12.11
CA HIS A 253 9.59 -2.74 12.84
C HIS A 253 10.49 -3.91 13.26
N PHE A 254 10.10 -4.59 14.33
CA PHE A 254 10.60 -5.90 14.73
C PHE A 254 9.88 -7.02 13.97
N ALA A 255 10.48 -8.21 13.91
CA ALA A 255 9.91 -9.39 13.26
C ALA A 255 8.55 -9.79 13.86
N ILE A 256 8.37 -9.61 15.19
CA ILE A 256 7.11 -9.87 15.88
C ILE A 256 6.01 -8.91 15.39
N ASP A 257 6.34 -7.65 15.12
CA ASP A 257 5.38 -6.67 14.60
C ASP A 257 4.89 -7.07 13.20
N VAL A 258 5.79 -7.56 12.37
CA VAL A 258 5.51 -8.03 11.00
C VAL A 258 4.56 -9.23 11.03
N ILE A 259 4.89 -10.25 11.82
CA ILE A 259 4.07 -11.47 11.96
C ILE A 259 2.68 -11.12 12.49
N SER A 260 2.62 -10.25 13.50
CA SER A 260 1.35 -9.82 14.10
C SER A 260 0.51 -9.01 13.12
N GLY A 261 1.14 -8.16 12.30
CA GLY A 261 0.48 -7.47 11.19
C GLY A 261 -0.12 -8.44 10.17
N TRP A 262 0.62 -9.50 9.79
CA TRP A 262 0.10 -10.52 8.89
C TRP A 262 -1.07 -11.30 9.48
N ILE A 263 -1.01 -11.66 10.76
CA ILE A 263 -2.13 -12.33 11.45
C ILE A 263 -3.37 -11.44 11.43
N LEU A 264 -3.24 -10.13 11.68
CA LEU A 264 -4.37 -9.20 11.59
C LEU A 264 -4.96 -9.12 10.19
N ALA A 265 -4.12 -9.05 9.14
CA ALA A 265 -4.60 -9.04 7.77
C ALA A 265 -5.37 -10.33 7.42
N LEU A 266 -4.82 -11.50 7.78
CA LEU A 266 -5.43 -12.80 7.53
C LEU A 266 -6.76 -12.97 8.28
N THR A 267 -6.83 -12.51 9.54
CA THR A 267 -8.05 -12.60 10.34
C THR A 267 -9.15 -11.69 9.79
N ALA A 268 -8.82 -10.44 9.44
CA ALA A 268 -9.78 -9.52 8.81
C ALA A 268 -10.29 -10.06 7.47
N TRP A 269 -9.39 -10.55 6.62
CA TRP A 269 -9.74 -11.18 5.35
C TRP A 269 -10.63 -12.42 5.54
N ALA A 270 -10.26 -13.33 6.46
CA ALA A 270 -11.01 -14.55 6.72
C ALA A 270 -12.40 -14.25 7.30
N PHE A 271 -12.54 -13.26 8.18
CA PHE A 271 -13.82 -12.83 8.73
C PHE A 271 -14.77 -12.38 7.62
N ILE A 272 -14.28 -11.55 6.71
CA ILE A 272 -15.04 -11.03 5.57
C ILE A 272 -15.36 -12.12 4.55
N TYR A 273 -14.39 -12.98 4.23
CA TYR A 273 -14.58 -14.10 3.30
C TYR A 273 -15.53 -15.18 3.84
N LYS A 274 -15.62 -15.37 5.16
CA LYS A 274 -16.55 -16.34 5.77
C LYS A 274 -17.93 -15.76 6.08
N SER A 275 -18.06 -14.45 6.24
CA SER A 275 -19.35 -13.82 6.59
C SER A 275 -20.31 -13.72 5.40
N LYS A 276 -21.12 -14.78 5.20
CA LYS A 276 -22.22 -14.79 4.22
C LYS A 276 -23.22 -13.66 4.45
N ARG A 277 -23.50 -13.34 5.72
CA ARG A 277 -24.43 -12.27 6.11
C ARG A 277 -23.93 -10.88 5.72
N LEU A 278 -22.65 -10.57 5.94
CA LEU A 278 -22.09 -9.27 5.52
C LEU A 278 -22.15 -9.12 4.00
N ARG A 279 -21.79 -10.17 3.26
CA ARG A 279 -21.92 -10.16 1.79
C ARG A 279 -23.36 -9.96 1.33
N ALA A 280 -24.32 -10.64 1.97
CA ALA A 280 -25.74 -10.49 1.65
C ALA A 280 -26.25 -9.06 1.91
N ILE A 281 -25.90 -8.46 3.06
CA ILE A 281 -26.29 -7.08 3.40
C ILE A 281 -25.69 -6.09 2.41
N VAL A 282 -24.42 -6.26 2.06
CA VAL A 282 -23.72 -5.38 1.11
C VAL A 282 -24.34 -5.51 -0.29
N SER A 283 -24.68 -6.73 -0.73
CA SER A 283 -25.39 -6.90 -2.00
C SER A 283 -26.79 -6.29 -1.96
N GLU A 284 -27.59 -6.54 -0.92
CA GLU A 284 -28.98 -6.06 -0.85
C GLU A 284 -29.10 -4.54 -0.78
N ARG A 285 -28.18 -3.86 -0.07
CA ARG A 285 -28.24 -2.39 0.08
C ARG A 285 -27.86 -1.62 -1.18
N ILE A 286 -26.98 -2.18 -2.02
CA ILE A 286 -26.54 -1.53 -3.26
C ILE A 286 -27.54 -1.76 -4.41
N PHE A 287 -28.28 -2.87 -4.40
CA PHE A 287 -29.32 -3.14 -5.40
C PHE A 287 -30.69 -2.47 -5.10
N ARG A 288 -30.86 -1.88 -3.91
CA ARG A 288 -32.09 -1.16 -3.53
C ARG A 288 -31.98 0.38 -3.62
N SER A 289 -30.82 0.91 -4.00
CA SER A 289 -30.57 2.35 -4.23
C SER A 289 -30.45 2.67 -5.71
#